data_AF-A0A940L4U4-F1
#
_entry.id   AF-A0A940L4U4-F1
#
_cell.length_a   1.000
_cell.length_b   1.000
_cell.length_c   1.000
_cell.angle_alpha   90.00
_cell.angle_beta   90.00
_cell.angle_gamma   90.00
#
_symmetry.space_group_name_H-M   'P 1'
#
loop_
_entity.id
_entity.type
_entity.pdbx_description
1 polymer ?
#
loop_
_entity_poly.entity_id
_entity_poly.type
_entity_poly.pdbx_seq_one_letter_code
_entity_poly.pdbx_strand_id
1 'polypeptide(L)'
;APNVKFLGVLPEDVKKYDLPHYKVKESDPAEARALKKAKDALENDPFFLDKKNKNLADILRWLIKEKIRCEQQSFFSVDPKDPIKTEKLILEKIKRGSYV
;
A
#
# COMPACT_ATOMS: atom_id res chain seq x y z
N ALA A 1 -19.24 -3.80 -3.89
CA ALA A 1 -18.54 -3.14 -2.77
C ALA A 1 -19.12 -1.74 -2.59
N PRO A 2 -19.16 -1.18 -1.37
CA PRO A 2 -19.46 0.25 -1.18
C PRO A 2 -18.47 1.13 -1.96
N ASN A 3 -18.84 2.35 -2.33
CA ASN A 3 -18.02 3.30 -3.12
C ASN A 3 -16.83 3.90 -2.34
N VAL A 4 -16.28 3.15 -1.38
CA VAL A 4 -15.11 3.56 -0.60
C VAL A 4 -13.84 3.42 -1.44
N LYS A 5 -12.87 4.27 -1.15
CA LYS A 5 -11.60 4.35 -1.88
C LYS A 5 -10.42 4.14 -0.94
N PHE A 6 -9.44 3.36 -1.38
CA PHE A 6 -8.20 3.13 -0.67
C PHE A 6 -7.16 4.19 -1.07
N LEU A 7 -6.89 5.13 -0.17
CA LEU A 7 -5.97 6.24 -0.42
C LEU A 7 -4.50 5.81 -0.46
N GLY A 8 -4.15 4.73 0.26
CA GLY A 8 -2.79 4.25 0.39
C GLY A 8 -2.33 4.15 1.84
N VAL A 9 -1.05 3.90 2.11
CA VAL A 9 0.12 3.96 1.19
C VAL A 9 -0.01 3.03 -0.03
N LEU A 10 0.08 3.58 -1.24
CA LEU A 10 0.07 2.81 -2.49
C LEU A 10 1.51 2.39 -2.87
N PRO A 11 1.70 1.29 -3.63
CA PRO A 11 3.00 0.92 -4.19
C PRO A 11 3.75 2.06 -4.89
N GLU A 12 3.01 2.89 -5.62
CA GLU A 12 3.55 4.03 -6.35
C GLU A 12 4.02 5.15 -5.42
N ASP A 13 3.38 5.32 -4.26
CA ASP A 13 3.78 6.32 -3.26
C ASP A 13 5.17 6.00 -2.70
N VAL A 14 5.47 4.72 -2.46
CA VAL A 14 6.77 4.27 -1.95
C VAL A 14 7.90 4.76 -2.85
N LYS A 15 7.72 4.60 -4.17
CA LYS A 15 8.73 4.98 -5.16
C LYS A 15 8.74 6.48 -5.43
N LYS A 16 7.56 7.11 -5.47
CA LYS A 16 7.41 8.54 -5.81
C LYS A 16 7.96 9.46 -4.73
N TYR A 17 7.77 9.11 -3.46
CA TYR A 17 8.19 9.94 -2.33
C TYR A 17 9.43 9.40 -1.61
N ASP A 18 10.08 8.38 -2.18
CA ASP A 18 11.24 7.70 -1.59
C ASP A 18 10.98 7.30 -0.12
N LEU A 19 9.82 6.67 0.11
CA LEU A 19 9.36 6.40 1.47
C LEU A 19 10.25 5.34 2.16
N PRO A 20 10.58 5.54 3.44
CA PRO A 20 11.20 4.51 4.26
C PRO A 20 10.38 3.23 4.24
N HIS A 21 11.03 2.16 3.80
CA HIS A 21 10.41 0.85 3.65
C HIS A 21 11.36 -0.23 4.13
N TYR A 22 10.82 -1.39 4.48
CA TYR A 22 11.60 -2.55 4.88
C TYR A 22 11.22 -3.78 4.06
N LYS A 23 12.19 -4.69 3.92
CA LYS A 23 12.00 -5.96 3.22
C LYS A 23 11.33 -6.96 4.13
N VAL A 24 10.34 -7.66 3.59
CA VAL A 24 9.61 -8.76 4.22
C VAL A 24 10.42 -10.04 3.99
N LYS A 25 10.97 -10.61 5.06
CA LYS A 25 11.75 -11.83 5.07
C LYS A 25 10.84 -13.05 5.15
N GLU A 26 10.96 -13.95 4.19
CA GLU A 26 10.23 -15.22 4.21
C GLU A 26 10.72 -16.16 5.32
N SER A 27 11.98 -16.01 5.74
CA SER A 27 12.55 -16.79 6.83
C SER A 27 12.01 -16.39 8.21
N ASP A 28 11.44 -15.19 8.34
CA ASP A 28 10.84 -14.73 9.59
C ASP A 28 9.35 -15.13 9.62
N PRO A 29 8.91 -15.98 10.59
CA PRO A 29 7.53 -16.43 10.69
C PRO A 29 6.50 -15.31 10.91
N ALA A 30 6.89 -14.18 11.49
CA ALA A 30 6.01 -13.03 11.67
C ALA A 30 5.78 -12.28 10.35
N GLU A 31 6.84 -12.12 9.56
CA GLU A 31 6.80 -11.41 8.28
C GLU A 31 6.22 -12.27 7.15
N ALA A 32 6.57 -13.56 7.11
CA ALA A 32 6.03 -14.54 6.16
C ALA A 32 4.50 -14.69 6.28
N ARG A 33 3.94 -14.48 7.48
CA ARG A 33 2.49 -14.48 7.69
C ARG A 33 1.78 -13.39 6.88
N ALA A 34 2.41 -12.23 6.66
CA ALA A 34 1.83 -11.18 5.83
C ALA A 34 1.76 -11.62 4.36
N LEU A 35 2.82 -12.25 3.83
CA LEU A 35 2.85 -12.77 2.47
C LEU A 35 1.85 -13.91 2.26
N LYS A 36 1.72 -14.80 3.25
CA LYS A 36 0.72 -15.87 3.22
C LYS A 36 -0.70 -15.31 3.21
N LYS A 37 -1.01 -14.36 4.09
CA LYS A 37 -2.33 -13.70 4.11
C LYS A 37 -2.67 -13.02 2.78
N ALA A 38 -1.70 -12.37 2.15
CA ALA A 38 -1.89 -11.75 0.84
C ALA A 38 -2.20 -12.79 -0.25
N LYS A 39 -1.49 -13.93 -0.26
CA LYS A 39 -1.77 -15.05 -1.18
C LYS A 39 -3.16 -15.65 -0.92
N ASP A 40 -3.46 -15.97 0.34
CA ASP A 40 -4.73 -16.55 0.74
C ASP A 40 -5.91 -15.64 0.34
N ALA A 41 -5.77 -14.32 0.51
CA ALA A 41 -6.78 -13.35 0.09
C ALA A 41 -6.97 -13.30 -1.43
N LEU A 42 -5.87 -13.33 -2.20
CA LEU A 42 -5.93 -13.33 -3.67
C LEU A 42 -6.56 -14.60 -4.25
N GLU A 43 -6.44 -15.73 -3.56
CA GLU A 43 -6.94 -17.03 -4.03
C GLU A 43 -8.37 -17.31 -3.55
N ASN A 44 -8.72 -16.90 -2.33
CA ASN A 44 -9.93 -17.37 -1.66
C ASN A 44 -10.96 -16.27 -1.33
N ASP A 45 -10.56 -15.00 -1.26
CA ASP A 45 -11.47 -13.93 -0.86
C ASP A 45 -12.31 -13.44 -2.06
N PRO A 46 -13.64 -13.60 -2.05
CA PRO A 46 -14.51 -13.14 -3.15
C PRO A 46 -14.35 -11.65 -3.46
N PHE A 47 -13.96 -10.83 -2.48
CA PHE A 47 -13.70 -9.41 -2.68
C PHE A 47 -12.53 -9.19 -3.64
N PHE A 48 -11.42 -9.91 -3.49
CA PHE A 48 -10.23 -9.77 -4.34
C PHE A 48 -10.32 -10.55 -5.65
N LEU A 49 -11.21 -11.55 -5.70
CA LEU A 49 -11.54 -12.28 -6.93
C LEU A 49 -12.45 -11.46 -7.88
N ASP A 50 -13.23 -10.52 -7.35
CA ASP A 50 -14.05 -9.62 -8.18
C ASP A 50 -13.16 -8.68 -9.01
N LYS A 51 -13.35 -8.71 -10.34
CA LYS A 51 -12.65 -7.86 -11.31
C LYS A 51 -12.77 -6.36 -11.00
N LYS A 52 -13.84 -5.93 -10.32
CA LYS A 52 -14.03 -4.54 -9.89
C LYS A 52 -12.96 -4.08 -8.89
N ASN A 53 -12.40 -5.01 -8.12
CA ASN A 53 -11.38 -4.73 -7.11
C ASN A 53 -9.98 -5.13 -7.60
N LYS A 54 -9.79 -5.33 -8.92
CA LYS A 54 -8.51 -5.76 -9.51
C LYS A 54 -7.34 -4.88 -9.07
N ASN A 55 -7.53 -3.57 -9.03
CA ASN A 55 -6.49 -2.63 -8.60
C ASN A 55 -6.05 -2.87 -7.14
N LEU A 56 -6.96 -3.24 -6.24
CA LEU A 56 -6.62 -3.62 -4.85
C LEU A 56 -5.89 -4.97 -4.80
N ALA A 57 -6.30 -5.93 -5.64
CA ALA A 57 -5.61 -7.19 -5.79
C ALA A 57 -4.18 -6.99 -6.34
N ASP A 58 -3.97 -6.04 -7.25
CA ASP A 58 -2.66 -5.71 -7.81
C ASP A 58 -1.71 -5.15 -6.73
N ILE A 59 -2.22 -4.44 -5.72
CA ILE A 59 -1.42 -4.01 -4.55
C ILE A 59 -0.92 -5.23 -3.76
N LEU A 60 -1.76 -6.25 -3.55
CA LEU A 60 -1.33 -7.49 -2.88
C LEU A 60 -0.32 -8.28 -3.72
N ARG A 61 -0.50 -8.33 -5.04
CA ARG A 61 0.47 -8.93 -5.97
C ARG A 61 1.82 -8.20 -5.91
N TRP A 62 1.80 -6.87 -5.83
CA TRP A 62 3.00 -6.07 -5.65
C TRP A 62 3.72 -6.39 -4.33
N LEU A 63 2.98 -6.48 -3.21
CA LEU A 63 3.54 -6.90 -1.92
C LEU A 63 4.23 -8.27 -2.01
N ILE A 64 3.61 -9.25 -2.65
CA ILE A 64 4.17 -10.60 -2.80
C ILE A 64 5.43 -10.60 -3.68
N LYS A 65 5.42 -9.79 -4.75
CA LYS A 65 6.52 -9.71 -5.72
C LYS A 65 7.73 -8.97 -5.15
N GLU A 66 7.52 -7.74 -4.68
CA GLU A 66 8.61 -6.87 -4.22
C GLU A 66 9.04 -7.22 -2.80
N LYS A 67 8.15 -7.83 -1.99
CA LYS A 67 8.38 -8.16 -0.58
C LYS A 67 8.83 -6.93 0.19
N ILE A 68 8.16 -5.80 -0.06
CA ILE A 68 8.41 -4.52 0.60
C ILE A 68 7.16 -4.12 1.39
N ARG A 69 7.37 -3.67 2.63
CA ARG A 69 6.34 -2.97 3.41
C ARG A 69 6.77 -1.54 3.68
N CYS A 70 5.79 -0.66 3.58
CA CYS A 70 5.91 0.74 3.91
C CYS A 70 4.85 1.08 4.96
N GLU A 71 5.24 1.77 6.01
CA GLU A 71 4.31 2.15 7.08
C GLU A 71 3.65 3.49 6.77
N GLN A 72 2.46 3.75 7.31
CA GLN A 72 1.73 4.98 6.99
C GLN A 72 2.48 6.24 7.47
N GLN A 73 3.15 6.16 8.62
CA GLN A 73 3.96 7.25 9.15
C GLN A 73 5.21 7.57 8.30
N SER A 74 5.54 6.75 7.30
CA SER A 74 6.61 7.07 6.35
C SER A 74 6.37 8.40 5.64
N PHE A 75 5.11 8.83 5.46
CA PHE A 75 4.80 10.14 4.88
C PHE A 75 5.37 11.32 5.67
N PHE A 76 5.55 11.20 6.99
CA PHE A 76 6.17 12.26 7.79
C PHE A 76 7.67 12.44 7.52
N SER A 77 8.31 11.46 6.87
CA SER A 77 9.70 11.60 6.43
C SER A 77 9.82 12.44 5.14
N VAL A 78 8.72 12.63 4.43
CA VAL A 78 8.68 13.47 3.23
C VAL A 78 8.78 14.92 3.68
N ASP A 79 9.93 15.54 3.46
CA ASP A 79 10.21 16.94 3.78
C ASP A 79 9.89 17.33 5.24
N PRO A 80 10.70 16.88 6.23
CA PRO A 80 10.44 17.10 7.66
C PRO A 80 10.46 18.57 8.11
N LYS A 81 10.88 19.49 7.23
CA LYS A 81 10.93 20.93 7.50
C LYS A 81 9.57 21.59 7.30
N ASP A 82 8.66 20.97 6.54
CA ASP A 82 7.31 21.47 6.29
C ASP A 82 6.31 20.76 7.24
N PRO A 83 5.84 21.43 8.31
CA PRO A 83 5.04 20.80 9.36
C PRO A 83 3.66 20.32 8.89
N ILE A 84 3.21 20.77 7.70
CA ILE A 84 1.92 20.40 7.12
C ILE A 84 2.08 19.59 5.82
N LYS A 85 3.27 18.99 5.60
CA LYS A 85 3.58 18.28 4.36
C LYS A 85 2.66 17.08 4.14
N THR A 86 2.40 16.32 5.20
CA THR A 86 1.55 15.13 5.15
C THR A 86 0.13 15.49 4.70
N GLU A 87 -0.43 16.57 5.22
CA GLU A 87 -1.74 17.09 4.84
C GLU A 87 -1.76 17.54 3.38
N LYS A 88 -0.71 18.26 2.95
CA LYS A 88 -0.55 18.65 1.54
C LYS A 88 -0.50 17.43 0.62
N LEU A 89 0.21 16.36 1.01
CA LEU A 89 0.28 15.10 0.26
C LEU A 89 -1.07 14.40 0.17
N ILE A 90 -1.81 14.33 1.27
CA ILE A 90 -3.17 13.76 1.31
C ILE A 90 -4.08 14.55 0.37
N LEU A 91 -4.08 15.88 0.46
CA LEU A 91 -4.89 16.75 -0.40
C LEU A 91 -4.51 16.59 -1.88
N GLU A 92 -3.22 16.55 -2.20
CA GLU A 92 -2.72 16.30 -3.55
C GLU A 92 -3.20 14.94 -4.08
N LYS A 93 -3.11 13.87 -3.28
CA LYS A 93 -3.57 12.53 -3.69
C LYS A 93 -5.07 12.52 -3.96
N ILE A 94 -5.87 13.14 -3.11
CA ILE A 94 -7.33 13.26 -3.30
C ILE A 94 -7.64 14.05 -4.58
N LYS A 95 -7.04 15.23 -4.76
CA LYS A 95 -7.26 16.09 -5.94
C LYS A 95 -6.86 15.42 -7.25
N ARG A 96 -5.80 14.62 -7.24
CA ARG A 96 -5.30 13.90 -8.43
C ARG A 96 -6.00 12.56 -8.68
N GLY A 97 -6.90 12.12 -7.80
CA GLY A 97 -7.50 10.79 -7.91
C GLY A 97 -6.51 9.64 -7.67
N SER A 98 -5.44 9.88 -6.90
CA SER A 98 -4.41 8.88 -6.57
C SER A 98 -4.87 8.02 -5.38
N TYR A 99 -5.90 7.23 -5.64
CA TYR A 99 -6.49 6.25 -4.75
C TYR A 99 -7.11 5.14 -5.61
N VAL A 100 -7.43 4.00 -4.99
CA VAL A 100 -8.06 2.86 -5.66
C VAL A 100 -9.52 2.72 -5.24
#